data_AF-A0A965EUC8-F1
#
_entry.id   AF-A0A965EUC8-F1
#
_cell.length_a   1.000
_cell.length_b   1.000
_cell.length_c   1.000
_cell.angle_alpha   90.00
_cell.angle_beta   90.00
_cell.angle_gamma   90.00
#
_symmetry.space_group_name_H-M   'P 1'
#
loop_
_entity.id
_entity.type
_entity.pdbx_description
1 polymer ?
#
loop_
_entity_poly.entity_id
_entity_poly.type
_entity_poly.pdbx_seq_one_letter_code
_entity_poly.pdbx_strand_id
1 'polypeptide(L)'
;MKDLLKKVGIAMMDDWDYGHVHGGGAFMGITAVIIFVLLGVLVLWSIRTLRDGQSHHGKESAIDILDHRFARGEIAHDDYVRDREALRNALKK
;
A
#
# COMPACT_ATOMS: atom_id res chain seq x y z
N MET A 1 28.74 -55.67 -12.33
CA MET A 1 27.95 -55.36 -11.11
C MET A 1 28.10 -53.90 -10.68
N LYS A 2 29.31 -53.34 -10.63
CA LYS A 2 29.55 -51.93 -10.25
C LYS A 2 28.90 -50.91 -11.21
N ASP A 3 28.84 -51.22 -12.50
CA ASP A 3 28.23 -50.32 -13.51
C ASP A 3 26.71 -50.25 -13.41
N LEU A 4 26.07 -51.32 -12.91
CA LEU A 4 24.64 -51.35 -12.67
C LEU A 4 24.28 -50.49 -11.45
N LEU A 5 25.10 -50.54 -10.40
CA LEU A 5 24.90 -49.68 -9.22
C LEU A 5 25.11 -48.21 -9.56
N LYS A 6 26.05 -47.88 -10.45
CA LYS A 6 26.27 -46.50 -10.90
C LYS A 6 25.10 -45.99 -11.75
N LYS A 7 24.56 -46.83 -12.64
CA LYS A 7 23.39 -46.47 -13.47
C LYS A 7 22.12 -46.30 -12.64
N VAL A 8 21.89 -47.19 -11.66
CA VAL A 8 20.74 -47.08 -10.75
C VAL A 8 20.89 -45.86 -9.83
N GLY A 9 22.09 -45.57 -9.33
CA GLY A 9 22.36 -44.38 -8.53
C GLY A 9 22.14 -43.08 -9.30
N ILE A 10 22.58 -43.00 -10.56
CA ILE A 10 22.36 -41.84 -11.43
C ILE A 10 20.87 -41.67 -11.76
N ALA A 11 20.18 -42.75 -12.11
CA ALA A 11 18.74 -42.71 -12.40
C ALA A 11 17.91 -42.29 -11.18
N MET A 12 18.25 -42.77 -9.97
CA MET A 12 17.59 -42.36 -8.73
C MET A 12 17.89 -40.91 -8.34
N MET A 13 19.06 -40.37 -8.71
CA MET A 13 19.41 -38.96 -8.48
C MET A 13 18.76 -38.02 -9.50
N ASP A 14 18.60 -38.46 -10.76
CA ASP A 14 17.93 -37.68 -11.81
C ASP A 14 16.41 -37.61 -11.60
N ASP A 15 15.75 -38.66 -11.09
CA ASP A 15 14.29 -38.70 -10.87
C ASP A 15 13.82 -37.69 -9.79
N TRP A 16 14.63 -37.50 -8.73
CA TRP A 16 14.33 -36.56 -7.65
C TRP A 16 14.59 -35.09 -8.05
N ASP A 17 15.48 -34.85 -9.01
CA ASP A 17 15.78 -33.51 -9.53
C ASP A 17 14.76 -33.10 -10.62
N TYR A 18 14.35 -34.03 -11.49
CA TYR A 18 13.42 -33.73 -12.59
C TYR A 18 11.95 -33.56 -12.17
N GLY A 19 11.53 -34.21 -11.07
CA GLY A 19 10.12 -34.25 -10.64
C GLY A 19 9.60 -32.98 -9.95
N HIS A 20 10.47 -32.12 -9.42
CA HIS A 20 10.04 -30.95 -8.65
C HIS A 20 10.07 -29.61 -9.41
N VAL A 21 10.68 -29.56 -10.59
CA VAL A 21 10.88 -28.30 -11.35
C VAL A 21 10.00 -28.15 -12.60
N HIS A 22 9.23 -29.17 -13.02
CA HIS A 22 8.57 -29.16 -14.34
C HIS A 22 7.04 -28.92 -14.39
N GLY A 23 6.38 -28.44 -13.32
CA GLY A 23 4.97 -28.02 -13.50
C GLY A 23 4.23 -27.43 -12.31
N GLY A 24 4.59 -27.77 -11.08
CA GLY A 24 3.92 -27.25 -9.88
C GLY A 24 4.62 -26.06 -9.22
N GLY A 25 5.96 -26.06 -9.21
CA GLY A 25 6.77 -25.05 -8.49
C GLY A 25 6.81 -23.67 -9.15
N ALA A 26 6.93 -23.62 -10.48
CA ALA A 26 6.97 -22.35 -11.23
C ALA A 26 5.62 -21.62 -11.18
N PHE A 27 4.51 -22.37 -11.28
CA PHE A 27 3.17 -21.79 -11.19
C PHE A 27 2.88 -21.26 -9.78
N MET A 28 3.30 -21.98 -8.73
CA MET A 28 3.21 -21.53 -7.34
C MET A 28 4.11 -20.31 -7.06
N GLY A 29 5.33 -20.27 -7.61
CA GLY A 29 6.25 -19.14 -7.46
C GLY A 29 5.75 -17.87 -8.14
N ILE A 30 5.26 -17.97 -9.38
CA ILE A 30 4.70 -16.83 -10.12
C ILE A 30 3.43 -16.33 -9.43
N THR A 31 2.56 -17.23 -8.98
CA THR A 31 1.33 -16.86 -8.27
C THR A 31 1.64 -16.13 -6.96
N ALA A 32 2.66 -16.56 -6.20
CA ALA A 32 3.08 -15.87 -4.98
C ALA A 32 3.56 -14.44 -5.28
N VAL A 33 4.40 -14.25 -6.31
CA VAL A 33 4.86 -12.92 -6.72
C VAL A 33 3.70 -12.02 -7.13
N ILE A 34 2.73 -12.54 -7.89
CA ILE A 34 1.54 -11.78 -8.29
C ILE A 34 0.74 -11.32 -7.07
N ILE A 35 0.55 -12.19 -6.07
CA ILE A 35 -0.17 -11.84 -4.83
C ILE A 35 0.54 -10.70 -4.09
N PHE A 36 1.87 -10.76 -3.96
CA PHE A 36 2.64 -9.68 -3.30
C PHE A 36 2.56 -8.36 -4.07
N VAL A 37 2.64 -8.40 -5.41
CA VAL A 37 2.48 -7.20 -6.25
C VAL A 37 1.08 -6.63 -6.09
N LEU A 38 0.04 -7.47 -6.13
CA LEU A 38 -1.35 -7.03 -5.93
C LEU A 38 -1.56 -6.41 -4.56
N LEU A 39 -1.02 -7.01 -3.50
CA LEU A 39 -1.07 -6.44 -2.15
C LEU A 39 -0.35 -5.09 -2.08
N GLY A 40 0.84 -4.98 -2.69
CA GLY A 40 1.57 -3.71 -2.76
C GLY A 40 0.79 -2.63 -3.50
N VAL A 41 0.21 -2.96 -4.65
CA VAL A 41 -0.66 -2.06 -5.42
C VAL A 41 -1.89 -1.66 -4.61
N LEU A 42 -2.54 -2.61 -3.91
CA LEU A 42 -3.71 -2.34 -3.08
C LEU A 42 -3.37 -1.39 -1.92
N VAL A 43 -2.24 -1.59 -1.25
CA VAL A 43 -1.77 -0.70 -0.17
C VAL A 43 -1.45 0.68 -0.72
N LEU A 44 -0.70 0.77 -1.81
CA LEU A 44 -0.38 2.05 -2.45
C LEU A 44 -1.63 2.77 -2.96
N TRP A 45 -2.61 2.03 -3.49
CA TRP A 45 -3.90 2.56 -3.91
C TRP A 45 -4.73 3.01 -2.72
N SER A 46 -4.76 2.25 -1.63
CA SER A 46 -5.48 2.62 -0.40
C SER A 46 -4.89 3.89 0.24
N ILE A 47 -3.56 3.99 0.32
CA ILE A 47 -2.87 5.21 0.81
C ILE A 47 -3.13 6.39 -0.12
N ARG A 48 -3.09 6.19 -1.45
CA ARG A 48 -3.44 7.23 -2.41
C ARG A 48 -4.90 7.65 -2.26
N THR A 49 -5.85 6.72 -2.18
CA THR A 49 -7.27 7.02 -1.98
C THR A 49 -7.56 7.67 -0.62
N LEU A 50 -6.76 7.43 0.42
CA LEU A 50 -6.91 8.14 1.70
C LEU A 50 -6.33 9.55 1.63
N ARG A 51 -5.17 9.74 0.97
CA ARG A 51 -4.60 11.07 0.69
C ARG A 51 -5.44 11.87 -0.30
N ASP A 52 -6.00 11.19 -1.29
CA ASP A 52 -6.84 11.76 -2.34
C ASP A 52 -8.29 11.90 -1.88
N GLY A 53 -8.74 11.09 -0.93
CA GLY A 53 -9.99 11.27 -0.18
C GLY A 53 -9.92 12.47 0.77
N GLN A 54 -8.70 12.87 1.16
CA GLN A 54 -8.44 14.15 1.81
C GLN A 54 -8.29 15.30 0.78
N SER A 55 -8.10 15.02 -0.51
CA SER A 55 -8.06 16.01 -1.60
C SER A 55 -9.35 16.11 -2.43
N HIS A 56 -10.33 15.22 -2.19
CA HIS A 56 -11.68 15.29 -2.77
C HIS A 56 -12.68 16.10 -1.93
N HIS A 57 -12.23 16.73 -0.83
CA HIS A 57 -12.83 17.99 -0.40
C HIS A 57 -12.17 19.11 -1.20
N GLY A 58 -12.76 19.43 -2.36
CA GLY A 58 -12.35 20.58 -3.15
C GLY A 58 -12.35 21.85 -2.29
N LYS A 59 -11.25 22.61 -2.37
CA LYS A 59 -10.85 23.71 -1.47
C LYS A 59 -10.48 23.21 -0.08
N GLU A 60 -9.22 23.42 0.32
CA GLU A 60 -8.87 23.55 1.75
C GLU A 60 -9.99 24.34 2.43
N SER A 61 -10.62 23.72 3.42
CA SER A 61 -11.73 24.37 4.12
C SER A 61 -11.18 25.67 4.70
N ALA A 62 -11.97 26.75 4.67
CA ALA A 62 -11.55 28.02 5.24
C ALA A 62 -11.09 27.88 6.71
N ILE A 63 -11.56 26.82 7.38
CA ILE A 63 -11.13 26.40 8.72
C ILE A 63 -9.67 25.90 8.75
N ASP A 64 -9.24 25.11 7.77
CA ASP A 64 -7.90 24.52 7.71
C ASP A 64 -6.86 25.61 7.45
N ILE A 65 -7.19 26.58 6.59
CA ILE A 65 -6.34 27.75 6.33
C ILE A 65 -6.22 28.62 7.59
N LEU A 66 -7.30 28.73 8.37
CA LEU A 66 -7.29 29.47 9.63
C LEU A 66 -6.43 28.76 10.69
N ASP A 67 -6.58 27.44 10.83
CA ASP A 67 -5.77 26.60 11.74
C ASP A 67 -4.27 26.68 11.39
N HIS A 68 -3.92 26.59 10.10
CA HIS A 68 -2.53 26.70 9.64
C HIS A 68 -1.90 28.08 9.92
N ARG A 69 -2.68 29.16 9.87
CA ARG A 69 -2.17 30.52 10.16
C ARG A 69 -2.02 30.77 11.66
N PHE A 70 -2.95 30.24 12.47
CA PHE A 70 -2.83 30.27 13.92
C PHE A 70 -1.63 29.45 14.42
N ALA A 71 -1.41 28.25 13.86
CA ALA A 71 -0.27 27.40 14.20
C ALA A 71 1.09 28.05 13.85
N ARG A 72 1.13 28.88 12.80
CA ARG A 72 2.30 29.69 12.44
C ARG A 72 2.48 30.93 13.32
N GLY A 73 1.52 31.26 14.18
CA GLY A 73 1.53 32.47 14.99
C GLY A 73 1.25 33.75 14.20
N GLU A 74 0.71 33.64 12.97
CA GLU A 74 0.37 34.79 12.12
C GLU A 74 -0.91 35.51 12.59
N ILE A 75 -1.71 34.85 13.44
CA ILE A 75 -3.01 35.34 13.92
C ILE A 75 -3.06 35.19 15.45
N ALA A 76 -3.60 36.21 16.14
CA ALA A 76 -3.82 36.17 17.58
C ALA A 76 -4.97 35.22 17.96
N HIS A 77 -4.96 34.73 19.19
CA HIS A 77 -5.98 33.78 19.67
C HIS A 77 -7.41 34.34 19.56
N ASP A 78 -7.61 35.60 19.90
CA ASP A 78 -8.93 36.23 19.89
C ASP A 78 -9.51 36.33 18.46
N ASP A 79 -8.67 36.69 17.48
CA ASP A 79 -9.06 36.74 16.07
C ASP A 79 -9.34 35.33 15.52
N TYR A 80 -8.54 34.34 15.91
CA TYR A 80 -8.78 32.94 15.55
C TYR A 80 -10.14 32.45 16.04
N VAL A 81 -10.49 32.69 17.31
CA VAL A 81 -11.76 32.23 17.89
C VAL A 81 -12.95 32.89 17.19
N ARG A 82 -12.90 34.21 16.99
CA ARG A 82 -13.96 34.96 16.30
C ARG A 82 -14.21 34.43 14.89
N ASP A 83 -13.15 34.30 14.10
CA ASP A 83 -13.26 33.92 12.70
C ASP A 83 -13.69 32.45 12.54
N ARG A 84 -13.25 31.58 13.47
CA ARG A 84 -13.66 30.17 13.52
C ARG A 84 -15.15 30.01 13.83
N GLU A 85 -15.68 30.80 14.75
CA GLU A 85 -17.12 30.80 15.06
C GLU A 85 -17.96 31.34 13.90
N ALA A 86 -17.52 32.42 13.26
CA ALA A 86 -18.17 32.97 12.08
C ALA A 86 -18.26 31.95 10.95
N LEU A 87 -17.15 31.26 10.65
CA LEU A 87 -17.10 30.19 9.63
C LEU A 87 -17.99 29.00 10.00
N ARG A 88 -17.97 28.58 11.27
CA ARG A 88 -18.82 27.48 11.75
C ARG A 88 -20.31 27.79 11.62
N ASN A 89 -20.71 29.02 11.91
CA ASN A 89 -22.09 29.46 11.78
C ASN A 89 -22.51 29.60 10.30
N ALA A 90 -21.60 30.06 9.44
CA ALA A 90 -21.85 30.15 8.00
C ALA A 90 -22.04 28.77 7.33
N LEU A 91 -21.34 27.73 7.80
CA LEU A 91 -21.46 26.36 7.30
C LEU A 91 -22.68 25.60 7.83
N LYS A 92 -23.28 26.06 8.93
CA LYS A 92 -24.50 25.47 9.52
C LYS A 92 -25.80 25.95 8.86
N LYS A 93 -25.72 26.94 7.97
CA LYS A 93 -26.86 27.61 7.35
C LYS A 93 -27.14 27.04 5.96
#